data_AF-A0AAX0XM77-F1
#
_entry.id   AF-A0AAX0XM77-F1
#
_cell.length_a   1.000
_cell.length_b   1.000
_cell.length_c   1.000
_cell.angle_alpha   90.00
_cell.angle_beta   90.00
_cell.angle_gamma   90.00
#
_symmetry.space_group_name_H-M   'P 1'
#
loop_
_entity.id
_entity.type
_entity.pdbx_description
1 polymer ?
#
loop_
_entity_poly.entity_id
_entity_poly.type
_entity_poly.pdbx_seq_one_letter_code
_entity_poly.pdbx_strand_id
1 'polypeptide(L)'
;MTQIGSPIKDWSSDQVVAAVKAKGLSMQALSEIYTEGRSKAALTRALHSASYPAHETYIAQFLSLQADEIWPERWAKRRARAELKARAKQRAQDIRNQRAA
;
A
#
# COMPACT_ATOMS: atom_id res chain seq x y z
N MET A 1 1.82 -7.16 -27.67
CA MET A 1 2.10 -7.56 -26.28
C MET A 1 2.68 -6.35 -25.57
N THR A 2 1.89 -5.67 -24.75
CA THR A 2 2.20 -4.35 -24.18
C THR A 2 3.18 -4.49 -23.01
N GLN A 3 4.26 -3.70 -23.02
CA GLN A 3 5.32 -3.72 -22.00
C GLN A 3 4.76 -3.68 -20.57
N ILE A 4 5.06 -4.73 -19.80
CA ILE A 4 4.86 -4.78 -18.36
C ILE A 4 6.11 -4.20 -17.70
N GLY A 5 5.95 -3.11 -16.97
CA GLY A 5 6.89 -2.66 -15.92
C GLY A 5 8.17 -1.98 -16.42
N SER A 6 8.17 -0.64 -16.45
CA SER A 6 9.41 0.06 -16.11
C SER A 6 9.77 -0.28 -14.67
N PRO A 7 11.04 -0.59 -14.36
CA PRO A 7 11.43 -0.94 -13.01
C PRO A 7 11.28 0.32 -12.15
N ILE A 8 10.58 0.19 -11.02
CA ILE A 8 10.50 1.22 -9.96
C ILE A 8 9.49 2.35 -10.24
N LYS A 9 8.27 2.04 -10.67
CA LYS A 9 7.17 3.02 -10.60
C LYS A 9 5.87 2.38 -10.15
N ASP A 10 5.14 3.08 -9.28
CA ASP A 10 3.78 2.71 -8.89
C ASP A 10 2.88 2.56 -10.12
N TRP A 11 1.97 1.58 -10.08
CA TRP A 11 0.93 1.44 -11.09
C TRP A 11 0.06 2.70 -11.12
N SER A 12 -0.37 3.10 -12.32
CA SER A 12 -1.33 4.18 -12.46
C SER A 12 -2.71 3.76 -11.93
N SER A 13 -3.52 4.71 -11.48
CA SER A 13 -4.89 4.44 -11.04
C SER A 13 -5.69 3.67 -12.10
N ASP A 14 -5.49 4.00 -13.37
CA ASP A 14 -6.17 3.33 -14.49
C ASP A 14 -5.70 1.88 -14.67
N GLN A 15 -4.42 1.59 -14.48
CA GLN A 15 -3.90 0.22 -14.52
C GLN A 15 -4.50 -0.63 -13.39
N VAL A 16 -4.59 -0.09 -12.18
CA VAL A 16 -5.22 -0.78 -11.05
C VAL A 16 -6.71 -1.02 -11.31
N VAL A 17 -7.44 0.00 -11.81
CA VAL A 17 -8.85 -0.14 -12.17
C VAL A 17 -9.05 -1.17 -13.29
N ALA A 18 -8.18 -1.18 -14.31
CA ALA A 18 -8.24 -2.16 -15.39
C ALA A 18 -7.98 -3.59 -14.89
N ALA A 19 -7.00 -3.79 -14.01
CA ALA A 19 -6.73 -5.09 -13.41
C ALA A 19 -7.88 -5.59 -12.54
N VAL A 20 -8.51 -4.69 -11.76
CA VAL A 20 -9.69 -5.03 -10.96
C VAL A 20 -10.87 -5.41 -11.85
N LYS A 21 -11.10 -4.67 -12.94
CA LYS A 21 -12.10 -4.99 -13.97
C LYS A 21 -11.82 -6.32 -14.67
N ALA A 22 -10.56 -6.62 -14.98
CA ALA A 22 -10.16 -7.88 -15.61
C ALA A 22 -10.46 -9.10 -14.70
N LYS A 23 -10.42 -8.92 -13.38
CA LYS A 23 -10.87 -9.91 -12.38
C LYS A 23 -12.40 -10.02 -12.24
N GLY A 24 -13.16 -9.20 -12.95
CA GLY A 24 -14.63 -9.28 -13.00
C GLY A 24 -15.37 -8.40 -11.98
N LEU A 25 -14.67 -7.55 -11.23
CA LEU A 25 -15.30 -6.60 -10.30
C LEU A 25 -15.04 -5.15 -10.72
N SER A 26 -15.98 -4.26 -10.39
CA SER A 26 -15.74 -2.82 -10.51
C SER A 26 -15.06 -2.31 -9.24
N MET A 27 -14.29 -1.22 -9.34
CA MET A 27 -13.69 -0.58 -8.17
C MET A 27 -14.75 -0.16 -7.13
N GLN A 28 -15.96 0.19 -7.61
CA GLN A 28 -17.09 0.53 -6.75
C GLN A 28 -17.62 -0.70 -6.01
N ALA A 29 -17.82 -1.82 -6.70
CA ALA A 29 -18.24 -3.07 -6.09
C ALA A 29 -17.19 -3.59 -5.08
N LEU A 30 -15.91 -3.50 -5.43
CA LEU A 30 -14.82 -3.85 -4.52
C LEU A 30 -14.82 -2.97 -3.26
N SER A 31 -15.10 -1.67 -3.42
CA SER A 31 -15.24 -0.77 -2.27
C SER A 31 -16.45 -1.11 -1.40
N GLU A 32 -17.57 -1.52 -1.98
CA GLU A 32 -18.77 -1.90 -1.22
C GLU A 32 -18.55 -3.19 -0.41
N ILE A 33 -17.84 -4.17 -0.98
CA ILE A 33 -17.46 -5.41 -0.29
C ILE A 33 -16.46 -5.13 0.84
N TYR A 34 -15.46 -4.28 0.58
CA TYR A 34 -14.45 -3.93 1.59
C TYR A 34 -15.05 -3.25 2.82
N THR A 35 -16.12 -2.47 2.64
CA THR A 35 -16.48 -1.49 3.64
C THR A 35 -17.46 -1.97 4.69
N GLU A 36 -18.26 -3.03 4.48
CA GLU A 36 -19.33 -3.49 5.42
C GLU A 36 -19.87 -2.34 6.30
N GLY A 37 -20.29 -1.22 5.68
CA GLY A 37 -20.75 0.00 6.39
C GLY A 37 -19.81 1.22 6.46
N ARG A 38 -18.66 1.26 5.78
CA ARG A 38 -17.78 2.45 5.64
C ARG A 38 -17.90 3.15 4.28
N SER A 39 -17.50 4.43 4.24
CA SER A 39 -17.71 5.35 3.11
C SER A 39 -17.13 4.86 1.77
N LYS A 40 -17.95 4.92 0.71
CA LYS A 40 -17.65 4.59 -0.70
C LYS A 40 -16.38 5.23 -1.28
N ALA A 41 -15.88 6.30 -0.67
CA ALA A 41 -14.71 7.03 -1.16
C ALA A 41 -13.37 6.49 -0.65
N ALA A 42 -13.37 5.50 0.26
CA ALA A 42 -12.18 5.06 0.97
C ALA A 42 -11.13 4.39 0.06
N LEU A 43 -11.55 3.49 -0.85
CA LEU A 43 -10.65 2.85 -1.81
C LEU A 43 -10.19 3.84 -2.90
N THR A 44 -11.11 4.66 -3.39
CA THR A 44 -10.80 5.66 -4.43
C THR A 44 -9.76 6.67 -3.95
N ARG A 45 -9.84 7.10 -2.68
CA ARG A 45 -8.82 7.97 -2.07
C ARG A 45 -7.43 7.33 -1.97
N ALA A 46 -7.37 6.00 -1.81
CA ALA A 46 -6.11 5.27 -1.78
C ALA A 46 -5.39 5.29 -3.13
N LEU A 47 -6.16 5.27 -4.23
CA LEU A 47 -5.64 5.37 -5.59
C LEU A 47 -5.15 6.78 -5.92
N HIS A 48 -5.92 7.81 -5.56
CA HIS A 48 -5.68 9.17 -6.08
C HIS A 48 -4.85 10.08 -5.18
N SER A 49 -4.98 10.02 -3.85
CA SER A 49 -4.47 11.10 -2.99
C SER A 49 -3.55 10.67 -1.86
N ALA A 50 -3.75 9.50 -1.27
CA ALA A 50 -3.02 9.15 -0.06
C ALA A 50 -2.67 7.66 -0.02
N SER A 51 -1.42 7.36 0.38
CA SER A 51 -0.99 5.99 0.55
C SER A 51 -1.55 5.41 1.86
N TYR A 52 -2.61 4.61 1.72
CA TYR A 52 -3.25 3.89 2.82
C TYR A 52 -2.88 2.40 2.73
N PRO A 53 -1.91 1.92 3.54
CA PRO A 53 -1.36 0.58 3.39
C PRO A 53 -2.41 -0.52 3.55
N ALA A 54 -3.42 -0.33 4.42
CA ALA A 54 -4.51 -1.30 4.59
C ALA A 54 -5.36 -1.46 3.31
N HIS A 55 -5.64 -0.35 2.62
CA HIS A 55 -6.46 -0.37 1.41
C HIS A 55 -5.66 -0.90 0.22
N GLU A 56 -4.40 -0.48 0.09
CA GLU A 56 -3.44 -1.00 -0.89
C GLU A 56 -3.30 -2.53 -0.75
N THR A 57 -3.15 -3.03 0.47
CA THR A 57 -3.04 -4.47 0.75
C THR A 57 -4.31 -5.22 0.35
N TYR A 58 -5.49 -4.67 0.62
CA TYR A 58 -6.75 -5.30 0.24
C TYR A 58 -6.91 -5.41 -1.30
N ILE A 59 -6.59 -4.33 -2.03
CA ILE A 59 -6.61 -4.36 -3.49
C ILE A 59 -5.60 -5.39 -4.03
N ALA A 60 -4.40 -5.45 -3.44
CA ALA A 60 -3.38 -6.42 -3.83
C ALA A 60 -3.86 -7.86 -3.58
N GLN A 61 -4.45 -8.13 -2.41
CA GLN A 61 -5.05 -9.44 -2.09
C GLN A 61 -6.15 -9.82 -3.10
N PHE A 62 -7.01 -8.87 -3.48
CA PHE A 62 -8.03 -9.09 -4.50
C PHE A 62 -7.42 -9.48 -5.85
N LEU A 63 -6.35 -8.79 -6.25
CA LEU A 63 -5.59 -9.09 -7.45
C LEU A 63 -4.69 -10.32 -7.32
N SER A 64 -4.60 -10.93 -6.13
CA SER A 64 -3.69 -12.04 -5.81
C SER A 64 -2.21 -11.67 -6.01
N LEU A 65 -1.88 -10.41 -5.78
CA LEU A 65 -0.54 -9.83 -5.86
C LEU A 65 -0.11 -9.30 -4.49
N GLN A 66 1.17 -8.97 -4.35
CA GLN A 66 1.67 -8.21 -3.20
C GLN A 66 1.50 -6.71 -3.43
N ALA A 67 1.24 -5.96 -2.35
CA ALA A 67 1.12 -4.51 -2.44
C ALA A 67 2.41 -3.83 -2.94
N ASP A 68 3.56 -4.45 -2.69
CA ASP A 68 4.88 -4.01 -3.18
C ASP A 68 5.03 -4.18 -4.71
N GLU A 69 4.25 -5.07 -5.34
CA GLU A 69 4.28 -5.27 -6.80
C GLU A 69 3.46 -4.19 -7.54
N ILE A 70 2.41 -3.69 -6.89
CA ILE A 70 1.54 -2.65 -7.45
C ILE A 70 2.08 -1.25 -7.11
N TRP A 71 2.59 -1.06 -5.89
CA TRP A 71 3.09 0.22 -5.39
C TRP A 71 4.53 0.10 -4.82
N PRO A 72 5.52 -0.30 -5.64
CA PRO A 72 6.89 -0.49 -5.18
C PRO A 72 7.49 0.78 -4.57
N GLU A 73 7.16 1.97 -5.09
CA GLU A 73 7.75 3.23 -4.61
C GLU A 73 7.21 3.60 -3.22
N ARG A 74 5.89 3.48 -3.02
CA ARG A 74 5.25 3.76 -1.73
C ARG A 74 5.71 2.81 -0.65
N TRP A 75 5.79 1.52 -0.98
CA TRP A 75 6.19 0.49 -0.02
C TRP A 75 7.69 0.52 0.29
N ALA A 76 8.55 0.86 -0.68
CA ALA A 76 9.96 1.17 -0.42
C ALA A 76 10.12 2.35 0.54
N LYS A 77 9.45 3.49 0.28
CA LYS A 77 9.47 4.67 1.17
C LYS A 77 8.96 4.33 2.57
N ARG A 78 7.93 3.47 2.68
CA ARG A 78 7.37 3.04 3.96
C ARG A 78 8.35 2.16 4.75
N ARG A 79 9.00 1.20 4.10
CA ARG A 79 10.05 0.36 4.72
C ARG A 79 11.20 1.22 5.24
N ALA A 80 11.71 2.15 4.42
CA ALA A 80 12.79 3.06 4.83
C ALA A 80 12.41 3.90 6.07
N ARG A 81 11.17 4.43 6.12
CA ARG A 81 10.67 5.15 7.31
C ARG A 81 10.56 4.26 8.55
N ALA A 82 10.09 3.03 8.38
CA ALA A 82 9.97 2.08 9.48
C ALA A 82 11.34 1.71 10.07
N GLU A 83 12.34 1.47 9.21
CA GLU A 83 13.72 1.20 9.61
C GLU A 83 14.35 2.37 10.36
N LEU A 84 14.19 3.59 9.87
CA LEU A 84 14.69 4.79 10.55
C LEU A 84 14.10 4.92 11.95
N LYS A 85 12.78 4.69 12.08
CA LYS A 85 12.08 4.72 13.37
C LYS A 85 12.57 3.62 14.31
N ALA A 86 12.80 2.41 13.79
CA ALA A 86 13.33 1.29 14.58
C ALA A 86 14.74 1.60 15.11
N ARG A 87 15.63 2.12 14.26
CA ARG A 87 16.98 2.54 14.66
C ARG A 87 16.97 3.63 15.72
N ALA A 88 16.11 4.64 15.55
CA ALA A 88 15.96 5.71 16.53
C ALA A 88 15.46 5.18 17.89
N LYS A 89 14.47 4.26 17.87
CA LYS A 89 13.96 3.61 19.09
C LYS A 89 15.04 2.80 19.79
N GLN A 90 15.82 2.03 19.02
CA GLN A 90 16.90 1.20 19.57
C GLN A 90 17.96 2.07 20.24
N ARG A 91 18.40 3.14 19.59
CA ARG A 91 19.34 4.10 20.17
C ARG A 91 18.82 4.74 21.46
N ALA A 92 17.54 5.09 21.52
CA ALA A 92 16.93 5.62 22.74
C ALA A 92 16.91 4.59 23.88
N GLN A 93 16.65 3.33 23.55
CA GLN A 93 16.69 2.23 24.53
C GLN A 93 18.11 1.99 25.05
N ASP A 94 19.12 2.02 24.18
CA ASP A 94 20.51 1.83 24.57
C ASP A 94 20.99 2.93 25.52
N ILE A 95 20.66 4.20 25.22
CA ILE A 95 20.96 5.35 26.10
C ILE A 95 20.29 5.18 27.46
N ARG A 96 19.03 4.70 27.49
CA ARG A 96 18.31 4.44 28.74
C ARG A 96 18.99 3.35 29.56
N ASN A 97 19.39 2.25 28.92
CA ASN A 97 20.03 1.13 29.58
C ASN A 97 21.43 1.51 30.11
N GLN A 98 22.19 2.32 29.39
CA GLN A 98 23.51 2.82 29.80
C GLN A 98 23.46 3.78 31.00
N ARG A 99 22.33 4.46 31.23
CA ARG A 99 22.15 5.36 32.39
C ARG A 99 21.62 4.66 33.64
N ALA A 100 21.13 3.42 33.48
CA ALA A 100 20.58 2.61 34.56
C ALA A 100 21.59 1.57 35.09
N ALA A 101 22.73 1.42 34.43
CA ALA A 101 23.89 0.65 34.86
C ALA A 101 24.92 1.58 35.51
#